data_AF-A0A9E3C2S4-F1
#
_entry.id   AF-A0A9E3C2S4-F1
#
_cell.length_a   1.000
_cell.length_b   1.000
_cell.length_c   1.000
_cell.angle_alpha   90.00
_cell.angle_beta   90.00
_cell.angle_gamma   90.00
#
_symmetry.space_group_name_H-M   'P 1'
#
loop_
_entity.id
_entity.type
_entity.pdbx_description
1 polymer ?
#
loop_
_entity_poly.entity_id
_entity_poly.type
_entity_poly.pdbx_seq_one_letter_code
_entity_poly.pdbx_strand_id
1 'polypeptide(L)'
;MRTLSLTIALAATLAGAAPATPGHAKPKAKAAAQAVLVCPVTGEKIASIKDAQGHSTYKGKTYYFCCASCKPEFDKNPDKYIHAVESKGGK
;
A
#
# COMPACT_ATOMS: atom_id res chain seq x y z
N MET A 1 63.81 -8.28 0.85
CA MET A 1 63.88 -6.95 0.21
C MET A 1 62.57 -6.75 -0.58
N ARG A 2 61.52 -6.09 -0.08
CA ARG A 2 61.30 -4.63 -0.04
C ARG A 2 61.63 -3.91 -1.36
N THR A 3 60.74 -4.00 -2.34
CA THR A 3 60.69 -3.03 -3.45
C THR A 3 59.43 -2.20 -3.31
N LEU A 4 59.61 -1.07 -2.61
CA LEU A 4 58.74 0.10 -2.69
C LEU A 4 58.72 0.56 -4.16
N SER A 5 57.53 0.70 -4.74
CA SER A 5 57.35 1.50 -5.95
C SER A 5 56.17 2.42 -5.73
N LEU A 6 56.57 3.64 -5.36
CA LEU A 6 55.77 4.84 -5.23
C LEU A 6 55.38 5.30 -6.65
N THR A 7 54.11 5.28 -7.00
CA THR A 7 53.58 6.11 -8.08
C THR A 7 52.30 6.76 -7.61
N ILE A 8 52.48 7.96 -7.05
CA ILE A 8 51.46 8.97 -6.84
C ILE A 8 51.03 9.45 -8.23
N ALA A 9 49.77 9.24 -8.58
CA ALA A 9 49.11 9.98 -9.66
C ALA A 9 47.81 10.56 -9.12
N LEU A 10 47.90 11.85 -8.83
CA LEU A 10 46.81 12.76 -8.50
C LEU A 10 46.01 13.05 -9.78
N ALA A 11 44.74 12.65 -9.84
CA ALA A 11 43.81 13.20 -10.82
C ALA A 11 42.39 13.23 -10.25
N ALA A 12 41.94 14.46 -10.02
CA ALA A 12 40.60 14.82 -9.57
C ALA A 12 39.54 14.44 -10.60
N THR A 13 38.41 13.90 -10.12
CA THR A 13 37.13 14.08 -10.81
C THR A 13 36.03 14.38 -9.81
N LEU A 14 35.22 15.33 -10.22
CA LEU A 14 34.24 16.09 -9.49
C LEU A 14 33.15 15.23 -8.83
N ALA A 15 32.62 15.78 -7.74
CA ALA A 15 31.35 15.43 -7.15
C ALA A 15 30.25 15.24 -8.22
N GLY A 16 29.84 13.99 -8.42
CA GLY A 16 28.59 13.63 -9.08
C GLY A 16 27.51 13.43 -8.02
N ALA A 17 26.62 14.41 -7.90
CA ALA A 17 25.43 14.35 -7.08
C ALA A 17 24.38 13.39 -7.66
N ALA A 18 23.76 12.60 -6.76
CA ALA A 18 22.38 12.09 -6.79
C ALA A 18 22.05 11.03 -7.89
N PRO A 19 21.16 10.05 -7.62
CA PRO A 19 19.85 10.31 -7.02
C PRO A 19 19.61 9.59 -5.69
N ALA A 20 19.13 10.34 -4.70
CA ALA A 20 18.21 9.78 -3.74
C ALA A 20 17.01 9.25 -4.55
N THR A 21 16.77 7.95 -4.48
CA THR A 21 15.51 7.35 -4.93
C THR A 21 14.45 7.56 -3.86
N PRO A 22 13.46 8.46 -4.03
CA PRO A 22 12.18 8.32 -3.35
C PRO A 22 11.40 7.22 -4.09
N GLY A 23 11.85 5.99 -3.94
CA GLY A 23 11.20 4.80 -4.50
C GLY A 23 10.45 4.04 -3.42
N HIS A 24 9.71 4.74 -2.55
CA HIS A 24 8.85 4.11 -1.56
C HIS A 24 7.72 3.37 -2.26
N ALA A 25 8.00 2.09 -2.50
CA ALA A 25 7.09 0.96 -2.53
C ALA A 25 5.72 1.24 -3.17
N LYS A 26 5.62 0.94 -4.47
CA LYS A 26 4.37 0.50 -5.08
C LYS A 26 3.92 -0.76 -4.32
N PRO A 27 2.85 -0.76 -3.52
CA PRO A 27 2.40 -1.98 -2.88
C PRO A 27 1.85 -2.89 -3.97
N LYS A 28 2.46 -4.06 -4.04
CA LYS A 28 2.21 -5.20 -4.92
C LYS A 28 0.78 -5.26 -5.48
N ALA A 29 0.71 -5.21 -6.80
CA ALA A 29 -0.37 -5.82 -7.58
C ALA A 29 -0.33 -7.35 -7.40
N LYS A 30 -0.84 -7.84 -6.27
CA LYS A 30 -1.31 -9.22 -6.06
C LYS A 30 -2.33 -9.32 -4.90
N ALA A 31 -3.06 -8.24 -4.62
CA ALA A 31 -4.14 -8.17 -3.61
C ALA A 31 -5.55 -8.39 -4.21
N ALA A 32 -5.64 -8.70 -5.51
CA ALA A 32 -6.87 -8.56 -6.28
C ALA A 32 -7.83 -9.76 -6.24
N ALA A 33 -7.68 -10.72 -5.31
CA ALA A 33 -8.60 -11.86 -5.32
C ALA A 33 -9.98 -11.52 -4.73
N GLN A 34 -10.07 -10.60 -3.74
CA GLN A 34 -11.32 -10.33 -3.02
C GLN A 34 -11.42 -8.88 -2.48
N ALA A 35 -11.26 -7.89 -3.36
CA ALA A 35 -11.40 -6.47 -3.01
C ALA A 35 -12.87 -6.04 -3.04
N VAL A 36 -13.41 -5.60 -1.90
CA VAL A 36 -14.79 -5.10 -1.77
C VAL A 36 -14.77 -3.57 -1.86
N LEU A 37 -15.12 -3.05 -3.04
CA LEU A 37 -15.25 -1.61 -3.33
C LEU A 37 -16.61 -1.03 -2.88
N VAL A 38 -17.16 -1.55 -1.79
CA VAL A 38 -18.36 -1.03 -1.15
C VAL A 38 -18.00 -0.80 0.30
N CYS A 39 -18.26 0.41 0.79
CA CYS A 39 -18.09 0.77 2.18
C CYS A 39 -19.05 -0.07 3.03
N PRO A 40 -18.58 -1.01 3.85
CA PRO A 40 -19.45 -1.91 4.59
C PRO A 40 -20.15 -1.19 5.77
N VAL A 41 -19.66 0.01 6.15
CA VAL A 41 -20.23 0.84 7.21
C VAL A 41 -21.41 1.67 6.72
N THR A 42 -21.23 2.39 5.60
CA THR A 42 -22.27 3.29 5.05
C THR A 42 -23.10 2.65 3.95
N GLY A 43 -22.64 1.54 3.36
CA GLY A 43 -23.25 0.90 2.19
C GLY A 43 -22.88 1.56 0.85
N GLU A 44 -22.04 2.59 0.88
CA GLU A 44 -21.74 3.42 -0.28
C GLU A 44 -20.72 2.75 -1.22
N LYS A 45 -20.96 2.80 -2.53
CA LYS A 45 -20.03 2.22 -3.52
C LYS A 45 -18.85 3.15 -3.73
N ILE A 46 -17.65 2.62 -3.62
CA ILE A 46 -16.40 3.32 -3.84
C ILE A 46 -16.01 3.14 -5.31
N ALA A 47 -15.72 4.24 -6.00
CA ALA A 47 -15.43 4.21 -7.43
C ALA A 47 -14.14 3.43 -7.75
N SER A 48 -13.13 3.50 -6.88
CA SER A 48 -11.84 2.85 -7.06
C SER A 48 -11.05 2.78 -5.76
N ILE A 49 -10.06 1.88 -5.70
CA ILE A 49 -9.14 1.73 -4.54
C ILE A 49 -8.45 3.06 -4.16
N LYS A 50 -8.23 3.95 -5.14
CA LYS A 50 -7.61 5.27 -4.96
C LYS A 50 -8.52 6.29 -4.26
N ASP A 51 -9.84 6.11 -4.39
CA ASP A 51 -10.85 6.99 -3.81
C ASP A 51 -11.14 6.59 -2.34
N ALA A 52 -10.81 5.35 -1.98
CA ALA A 52 -10.96 4.88 -0.63
C ALA A 52 -10.04 5.65 0.34
N GLN A 53 -10.64 6.22 1.37
CA GLN A 53 -9.94 6.90 2.47
C GLN A 53 -9.25 5.91 3.43
N GLY A 54 -9.54 4.61 3.29
CA GLY A 54 -8.89 3.56 4.05
C GLY A 54 -9.32 2.17 3.58
N HIS A 55 -8.63 1.15 4.09
CA HIS A 55 -9.00 -0.25 3.91
C HIS A 55 -8.68 -1.08 5.14
N SER A 56 -9.38 -2.20 5.31
CA SER A 56 -9.09 -3.21 6.33
C SER A 56 -9.26 -4.60 5.75
N THR A 57 -8.42 -5.54 6.18
CA THR A 57 -8.49 -6.93 5.70
C THR A 57 -9.18 -7.77 6.76
N TYR A 58 -10.30 -8.40 6.41
CA TYR A 58 -11.08 -9.22 7.32
C TYR A 58 -11.58 -10.49 6.60
N LYS A 59 -11.45 -11.66 7.24
CA LYS A 59 -11.77 -12.98 6.65
C LYS A 59 -11.15 -13.22 5.26
N GLY A 60 -9.93 -12.71 5.03
CA GLY A 60 -9.22 -12.86 3.76
C GLY A 60 -9.79 -12.01 2.60
N LYS A 61 -10.68 -11.06 2.91
CA LYS A 61 -11.22 -10.06 1.97
C LYS A 61 -10.73 -8.67 2.38
N THR A 62 -10.50 -7.80 1.40
CA THR A 62 -10.08 -6.42 1.65
C THR A 62 -11.28 -5.50 1.49
N TYR A 63 -11.69 -4.86 2.57
CA TYR A 63 -12.81 -3.92 2.61
C TYR A 63 -12.28 -2.50 2.50
N TYR A 64 -12.83 -1.72 1.57
CA TYR A 64 -12.49 -0.32 1.39
C TYR A 64 -13.53 0.59 2.04
N PHE A 65 -13.10 1.79 2.44
CA PHE A 65 -13.94 2.74 3.15
C PHE A 65 -14.06 4.06 2.40
N CYS A 66 -15.27 4.62 2.30
CA CYS A 66 -15.49 5.92 1.67
C CYS A 66 -14.97 7.08 2.52
N CYS A 67 -14.81 6.88 3.83
CA CYS A 67 -14.46 7.94 4.77
C CYS A 67 -13.42 7.49 5.81
N ALA A 68 -12.64 8.43 6.36
CA ALA A 68 -11.63 8.13 7.38
C ALA A 68 -12.27 7.60 8.69
N SER A 69 -13.48 8.07 9.03
CA SER A 69 -14.25 7.62 10.20
C SER A 69 -14.82 6.21 10.06
N CYS A 70 -14.98 5.74 8.82
CA CYS A 70 -15.57 4.44 8.51
C CYS A 70 -14.60 3.29 8.89
N LYS A 71 -13.28 3.50 8.79
CA LYS A 71 -12.28 2.49 9.19
C LYS A 71 -12.37 2.10 10.67
N PRO A 72 -12.27 3.01 11.65
CA PRO A 72 -12.35 2.64 13.06
C PRO A 72 -13.73 2.10 13.46
N GLU A 73 -14.80 2.55 12.80
CA GLU A 73 -16.15 2.01 13.03
C GLU A 73 -16.25 0.54 12.60
N PHE A 74 -15.70 0.22 11.42
CA PHE A 74 -15.57 -1.16 10.97
C PHE A 74 -14.66 -1.98 11.89
N ASP A 75 -13.53 -1.43 12.33
CA ASP A 75 -12.56 -2.13 13.20
C ASP A 75 -13.17 -2.52 14.56
N LYS A 76 -14.09 -1.69 15.09
CA LYS A 76 -14.82 -1.97 16.33
C LYS A 76 -15.75 -3.19 16.20
N ASN A 77 -16.45 -3.35 15.08
CA ASN A 77 -17.44 -4.41 14.89
C ASN A 77 -17.49 -4.92 13.45
N PRO A 78 -16.41 -5.51 12.92
CA PRO A 78 -16.33 -5.88 11.50
C PRO A 78 -17.37 -6.95 11.13
N ASP A 79 -17.66 -7.87 12.05
CA ASP A 79 -18.59 -8.98 11.82
C ASP A 79 -20.03 -8.49 11.56
N LYS A 80 -20.43 -7.33 12.10
CA LYS A 80 -21.72 -6.70 11.85
C LYS A 80 -21.84 -6.16 10.42
N TYR A 81 -20.75 -5.66 9.86
CA TYR A 81 -20.76 -4.98 8.56
C TYR A 81 -20.51 -5.91 7.38
N ILE A 82 -19.72 -6.98 7.58
CA ILE A 82 -19.42 -7.95 6.51
C ILE A 82 -20.63 -8.79 6.09
N HIS A 83 -21.59 -9.08 6.98
CA HIS A 83 -22.79 -9.84 6.63
C HIS A 83 -23.62 -9.16 5.53
N ALA A 84 -23.60 -7.82 5.47
CA ALA A 84 -24.32 -7.05 4.46
C ALA A 84 -23.65 -7.10 3.07
N VAL A 85 -22.32 -7.26 3.02
CA VAL A 85 -21.52 -7.17 1.79
C VAL A 85 -21.10 -8.54 1.24
N GLU A 86 -21.00 -9.57 2.08
CA GLU A 86 -20.62 -10.94 1.66
C GLU A 86 -21.69 -11.62 0.79
N SER A 87 -22.96 -11.24 0.94
CA SER A 87 -24.07 -11.80 0.15
C SER A 87 -24.06 -11.39 -1.34
N LYS A 88 -23.25 -10.38 -1.73
CA LYS A 88 -23.21 -9.87 -3.13
C LYS A 88 -21.88 -10.09 -3.86
N GLY A 89 -20.93 -10.81 -3.26
CA GLY A 89 -19.56 -10.94 -3.77
C GLY A 89 -19.24 -12.24 -4.52
N GLY A 90 -20.23 -13.02 -4.97
CA GLY A 90 -19.99 -14.32 -5.58
C GLY A 90 -20.99 -14.67 -6.67
N LYS A 91 -20.73 -14.22 -7.89
CA LYS A 91 -20.94 -15.03 -9.09
C LYS A 91 -20.11 -14.50 -10.26
#